data_AF-A0A920LHH9-F1
#
_entry.id   AF-A0A920LHH9-F1
#
_cell.length_a   1.000
_cell.length_b   1.000
_cell.length_c   1.000
_cell.angle_alpha   90.00
_cell.angle_beta   90.00
_cell.angle_gamma   90.00
#
_symmetry.space_group_name_H-M   'P 1'
#
loop_
_entity.id
_entity.type
_entity.pdbx_description
1 polymer ?
#
loop_
_entity_poly.entity_id
_entity_poly.type
_entity_poly.pdbx_seq_one_letter_code
_entity_poly.pdbx_strand_id
1 'polypeptide(L)'
;MKKINLFLPILTFLSLLSFNSFAHDLKGAINSDDRTPKNILRDKYRNPYETITFFGIESNMTVVELSPGGGWYTEIFANYLHEPGNLIAAHFDSNSDREYFKRGRANFEKKNAEFKYV
;
A
#
# COMPACT_ATOMS: atom_id res chain seq x y z
N MET A 1 -12.30 61.59 0.44
CA MET A 1 -12.72 60.36 1.16
C MET A 1 -12.48 59.17 0.24
N LYS A 2 -11.39 58.41 0.42
CA LYS A 2 -11.08 57.22 -0.40
C LYS A 2 -11.71 56.00 0.28
N LYS A 3 -12.67 55.34 -0.36
CA LYS A 3 -13.25 54.08 0.13
C LYS A 3 -12.23 52.97 -0.14
N ILE A 4 -11.75 52.33 0.93
CA ILE A 4 -10.83 51.20 0.87
C ILE A 4 -11.69 49.93 0.79
N ASN A 5 -11.65 49.22 -0.33
CA ASN A 5 -12.33 47.94 -0.50
C ASN A 5 -11.53 46.84 0.21
N LEU A 6 -11.99 46.45 1.40
CA LEU A 6 -11.44 45.36 2.19
C LEU A 6 -12.19 44.06 1.84
N PHE A 7 -11.90 43.45 0.70
CA PHE A 7 -12.56 42.20 0.27
C PHE A 7 -11.60 41.13 -0.28
N LEU A 8 -10.35 41.09 0.19
CA LEU A 8 -9.44 40.02 -0.21
C LEU A 8 -8.37 39.65 0.83
N PRO A 9 -8.72 38.98 1.94
CA PRO A 9 -7.73 38.13 2.61
C PRO A 9 -8.23 36.72 2.96
N ILE A 10 -9.44 36.32 2.55
CA ILE A 10 -9.98 35.00 2.92
C ILE A 10 -9.45 33.88 1.98
N LEU A 11 -9.08 34.20 0.74
CA LEU A 11 -8.69 33.18 -0.24
C LEU A 11 -7.25 32.67 -0.09
N THR A 12 -6.35 33.42 0.55
CA THR A 12 -4.95 33.01 0.73
C THR A 12 -4.72 32.07 1.92
N PHE A 13 -5.62 32.05 2.92
CA PHE A 13 -5.47 31.19 4.10
C PHE A 13 -5.75 29.70 3.83
N LEU A 14 -6.44 29.37 2.73
CA LEU A 14 -6.84 27.99 2.43
C LEU A 14 -5.74 27.14 1.76
N SER A 15 -4.60 27.75 1.39
CA SER A 15 -3.53 27.06 0.63
C SER A 15 -2.52 26.28 1.46
N LEU A 16 -2.65 26.26 2.80
CA LEU A 16 -1.70 25.59 3.72
C LEU A 16 -2.21 24.28 4.31
N LEU A 17 -3.39 23.79 3.90
CA LEU A 17 -3.83 22.43 4.20
C LEU A 17 -3.16 21.47 3.22
N SER A 18 -1.84 21.34 3.32
CA SER A 18 -1.16 20.15 2.83
C SER A 18 -1.68 18.99 3.69
N PHE A 19 -2.62 18.23 3.14
CA PHE A 19 -2.88 16.88 3.64
C PHE A 19 -1.57 16.11 3.47
N ASN A 20 -0.78 16.06 4.54
CA ASN A 20 0.28 15.06 4.61
C ASN A 20 -0.45 13.73 4.64
N SER A 21 -0.53 13.05 3.49
CA SER A 21 -0.86 11.63 3.47
C SER A 21 0.23 10.95 4.27
N PHE A 22 -0.05 10.67 5.54
CA PHE A 22 0.83 9.89 6.36
C PHE A 22 0.85 8.51 5.72
N ALA A 23 1.99 8.15 5.12
CA ALA A 23 2.32 6.76 4.94
C ALA A 23 1.98 6.01 6.24
N HIS A 24 1.28 4.87 6.14
CA HIS A 24 1.00 4.09 7.34
C HIS A 24 2.32 3.70 8.01
N ASP A 25 2.37 3.75 9.34
CA ASP A 25 3.50 3.20 10.05
C ASP A 25 3.57 1.67 9.81
N LEU A 26 4.77 1.10 9.84
CA LEU A 26 4.95 -0.32 9.52
C LEU A 26 4.14 -1.23 10.45
N LYS A 27 3.98 -0.88 11.73
CA LYS A 27 3.18 -1.68 12.67
C LYS A 27 1.70 -1.57 12.37
N GLY A 28 1.21 -0.39 12.02
CA GLY A 28 -0.16 -0.16 11.56
C GLY A 28 -0.47 -0.97 10.30
N ALA A 29 0.42 -0.97 9.31
CA ALA A 29 0.25 -1.76 8.09
C ALA A 29 0.22 -3.28 8.37
N ILE A 30 1.08 -3.76 9.27
CA ILE A 30 1.10 -5.18 9.70
C ILE A 30 -0.19 -5.55 10.45
N ASN A 31 -0.69 -4.68 11.32
CA ASN A 31 -1.87 -4.93 12.16
C ASN A 31 -3.20 -4.45 11.54
N SER A 32 -3.20 -4.03 10.27
CA SER A 32 -4.39 -3.50 9.62
C SER A 32 -5.51 -4.54 9.55
N ASP A 33 -6.73 -4.13 9.92
CA ASP A 33 -7.95 -4.93 9.83
C ASP A 33 -8.37 -5.24 8.39
N ASP A 34 -7.81 -4.52 7.41
CA ASP A 34 -8.04 -4.80 5.99
C ASP A 34 -7.33 -6.09 5.54
N ARG A 35 -6.34 -6.60 6.31
CA ARG A 35 -5.60 -7.82 5.95
C ARG A 35 -6.45 -9.08 6.13
N THR A 36 -6.26 -10.06 5.25
CA THR A 36 -6.94 -11.36 5.36
C THR A 36 -6.61 -12.03 6.71
N PRO A 37 -7.60 -12.45 7.53
CA PRO A 37 -7.32 -13.03 8.85
C PRO A 37 -6.40 -14.25 8.82
N LYS A 38 -6.52 -15.10 7.79
CA LYS A 38 -5.61 -16.24 7.57
C LYS A 38 -4.17 -15.82 7.32
N ASN A 39 -3.94 -14.65 6.72
CA ASN A 39 -2.60 -14.12 6.51
C ASN A 39 -2.01 -13.64 7.84
N ILE A 40 -2.77 -12.88 8.63
CA ILE A 40 -2.35 -12.38 9.96
C ILE A 40 -1.88 -13.52 10.86
N LEU A 41 -2.58 -14.66 10.87
CA LEU A 41 -2.19 -15.84 11.67
C LEU A 41 -0.79 -16.40 11.35
N ARG A 42 -0.24 -16.05 10.18
CA ARG A 42 1.08 -16.53 9.75
C ARG A 42 2.21 -15.58 10.15
N ASP A 43 1.90 -14.38 10.65
CA ASP A 43 2.87 -13.34 11.00
C ASP A 43 3.87 -13.80 12.06
N LYS A 44 3.41 -14.55 13.07
CA LYS A 44 4.28 -15.16 14.09
C LYS A 44 5.38 -16.10 13.54
N TYR A 45 5.21 -16.58 12.31
CA TYR A 45 6.20 -17.45 11.64
C TYR A 45 7.02 -16.70 10.59
N ARG A 46 6.57 -15.51 10.17
CA ARG A 46 7.22 -14.72 9.12
C ARG A 46 7.93 -13.49 9.64
N ASN A 47 7.63 -13.04 10.85
CA ASN A 47 8.26 -11.89 11.50
C ASN A 47 8.31 -10.67 10.56
N PRO A 48 7.15 -10.17 10.09
CA PRO A 48 7.10 -9.13 9.05
C PRO A 48 7.83 -7.87 9.46
N TYR A 49 7.67 -7.44 10.72
CA TYR A 49 8.27 -6.21 11.21
C TYR A 49 9.80 -6.30 11.12
N GLU A 50 10.37 -7.37 11.66
CA GLU A 50 11.80 -7.63 11.67
C GLU A 50 12.35 -7.78 10.25
N THR A 51 11.64 -8.52 9.40
CA THR A 51 12.07 -8.77 8.01
C THR A 51 12.08 -7.48 7.18
N ILE A 52 10.99 -6.72 7.22
CA ILE A 52 10.86 -5.48 6.43
C ILE A 52 11.85 -4.43 6.94
N THR A 53 12.02 -4.32 8.26
CA THR A 53 13.02 -3.44 8.88
C THR A 53 14.45 -3.86 8.50
N PHE A 54 14.76 -5.15 8.49
CA PHE A 54 16.08 -5.67 8.11
C PHE A 54 16.46 -5.28 6.68
N PHE A 55 15.51 -5.31 5.74
CA PHE A 55 15.74 -4.88 4.36
C PHE A 55 15.76 -3.36 4.18
N GLY A 56 15.44 -2.59 5.23
CA GLY A 56 15.41 -1.13 5.18
C GLY A 56 14.36 -0.57 4.23
N ILE A 57 13.24 -1.29 4.03
CA ILE A 57 12.15 -0.79 3.19
C ILE A 57 11.44 0.33 3.95
N GLU A 58 11.36 1.50 3.33
CA GLU A 58 10.67 2.67 3.85
C GLU A 58 9.42 2.97 3.01
N SER A 59 8.46 3.67 3.62
CA SER A 59 7.13 3.87 3.06
C SER A 59 7.07 4.71 1.78
N ASN A 60 8.11 5.48 1.49
CA ASN A 60 8.21 6.31 0.28
C ASN A 60 8.93 5.61 -0.89
N MET A 61 9.36 4.36 -0.70
CA MET A 61 10.08 3.63 -1.73
C MET A 61 9.14 3.09 -2.81
N THR A 62 9.71 2.85 -3.99
CA THR A 62 9.09 1.95 -4.98
C THR A 62 9.62 0.55 -4.77
N VAL A 63 8.74 -0.40 -4.45
CA VAL A 63 9.09 -1.80 -4.18
C VAL A 63 8.48 -2.69 -5.24
N VAL A 64 9.30 -3.53 -5.86
CA VAL A 64 8.84 -4.59 -6.76
C VAL A 64 8.76 -5.91 -5.99
N GLU A 65 7.55 -6.40 -5.74
CA GLU A 65 7.31 -7.72 -5.15
C GLU A 65 7.34 -8.78 -6.24
N LEU A 66 8.44 -9.54 -6.30
CA LEU A 66 8.58 -10.65 -7.25
C LEU A 66 7.78 -11.86 -6.76
N SER A 67 6.93 -12.41 -7.62
CA SER A 67 6.13 -13.61 -7.32
C SER A 67 5.34 -13.50 -6.00
N PRO A 68 4.39 -12.55 -5.90
CA PRO A 68 3.65 -12.26 -4.67
C PRO A 68 2.79 -13.44 -4.17
N GLY A 69 2.56 -14.44 -5.02
CA GLY A 69 1.83 -15.65 -4.69
C GLY A 69 0.41 -15.32 -4.22
N GLY A 70 0.04 -15.78 -3.02
CA GLY A 70 -1.25 -15.45 -2.41
C GLY A 70 -1.35 -14.05 -1.80
N GLY A 71 -0.35 -13.19 -2.01
CA GLY A 71 -0.30 -11.81 -1.57
C GLY A 71 -0.29 -11.66 -0.05
N TRP A 72 0.65 -12.31 0.64
CA TRP A 72 0.80 -12.13 2.09
C TRP A 72 1.59 -10.85 2.41
N TYR A 73 2.69 -10.62 1.70
CA TYR A 73 3.46 -9.38 1.80
C TYR A 73 2.75 -8.24 1.07
N THR A 74 2.10 -8.52 -0.06
CA THR A 74 1.30 -7.54 -0.81
C THR A 74 0.33 -6.77 0.08
N GLU A 75 -0.39 -7.41 1.00
CA GLU A 75 -1.33 -6.71 1.88
C GLU A 75 -0.64 -5.74 2.85
N ILE A 76 0.54 -6.12 3.36
CA ILE A 76 1.33 -5.27 4.25
C ILE A 76 1.88 -4.10 3.44
N PHE A 77 2.49 -4.39 2.29
CA PHE A 77 3.10 -3.37 1.44
C PHE A 77 2.08 -2.44 0.80
N ALA A 78 0.90 -2.93 0.44
CA ALA A 78 -0.18 -2.08 -0.07
C ALA A 78 -0.54 -1.01 0.96
N ASN A 79 -0.66 -1.37 2.24
CA ASN A 79 -0.92 -0.38 3.28
C ASN A 79 0.31 0.49 3.60
N TYR A 80 1.51 -0.11 3.66
CA TYR A 80 2.73 0.57 4.10
C TYR A 80 3.31 1.54 3.07
N LEU A 81 3.19 1.20 1.78
CA LEU A 81 3.76 1.95 0.66
C LEU A 81 2.73 2.81 -0.06
N HIS A 82 1.44 2.76 0.29
CA HIS A 82 0.43 3.58 -0.36
C HIS A 82 0.65 5.06 -0.01
N GLU A 83 1.14 5.80 -1.01
CA GLU A 83 1.40 7.24 -0.97
C GLU A 83 2.37 7.67 0.17
N PRO A 84 3.58 8.20 -0.14
CA PRO A 84 4.11 8.56 -1.47
C PRO A 84 4.85 7.41 -2.16
N GLY A 85 4.87 6.22 -1.56
CA GLY A 85 5.54 5.05 -2.13
C GLY A 85 4.75 4.41 -3.27
N ASN A 86 5.32 3.33 -3.81
CA ASN A 86 4.67 2.53 -4.85
C ASN A 86 4.96 1.04 -4.64
N LEU A 87 3.94 0.21 -4.76
CA LEU A 87 4.08 -1.25 -4.80
C LEU A 87 3.83 -1.75 -6.23
N ILE A 88 4.77 -2.49 -6.79
CA ILE A 88 4.61 -3.19 -8.07
C ILE A 88 4.60 -4.69 -7.81
N ALA A 89 3.44 -5.32 -7.95
CA ALA A 89 3.31 -6.77 -7.81
C ALA A 89 3.63 -7.49 -9.13
N ALA A 90 4.86 -7.98 -9.27
CA ALA A 90 5.36 -8.68 -10.45
C ALA A 90 4.96 -10.17 -10.41
N HIS A 91 3.69 -10.43 -10.73
CA HIS A 91 3.14 -11.79 -10.82
C HIS A 91 3.44 -12.46 -12.18
N PHE A 92 3.34 -13.79 -12.23
CA PHE A 92 3.36 -14.56 -13.47
C PHE A 92 2.29 -14.11 -14.49
N ASP A 93 2.61 -14.29 -15.77
CA ASP A 93 1.73 -14.02 -16.91
C ASP A 93 0.40 -14.81 -16.80
N SER A 94 -0.72 -14.12 -17.00
CA SER A 94 -2.06 -14.71 -17.04
C SER A 94 -2.27 -15.64 -18.23
N ASN A 95 -1.48 -15.51 -19.30
CA ASN A 95 -1.53 -16.33 -20.50
C ASN A 95 -0.49 -17.46 -20.52
N SER A 96 0.19 -17.73 -19.40
CA SER A 96 1.19 -18.79 -19.29
C SER A 96 0.64 -20.18 -19.66
N ASP A 97 1.41 -20.98 -20.42
CA ASP A 97 1.07 -22.39 -20.72
C ASP A 97 1.06 -23.29 -19.47
N ARG A 98 1.68 -22.84 -18.37
CA ARG A 98 1.68 -23.55 -17.09
C ARG A 98 0.43 -23.21 -16.28
N GLU A 99 -0.44 -24.20 -16.08
CA GLU A 99 -1.66 -24.09 -15.26
C GLU A 99 -1.41 -23.56 -13.85
N TYR A 100 -0.29 -23.94 -13.23
CA TYR A 100 0.08 -23.45 -11.90
C TYR A 100 0.21 -21.92 -11.85
N PHE A 101 0.82 -21.31 -12.88
CA PHE A 101 1.01 -19.86 -12.95
C PHE A 101 -0.30 -19.13 -13.23
N LYS A 102 -1.11 -19.63 -14.16
CA LYS A 102 -2.44 -19.06 -14.46
C LYS A 102 -3.32 -19.06 -13.21
N ARG A 103 -3.41 -20.20 -12.52
CA ARG A 103 -4.20 -20.31 -11.28
C ARG A 103 -3.67 -19.39 -10.18
N GLY A 104 -2.35 -19.29 -10.03
CA GLY A 104 -1.74 -18.36 -9.09
C GLY A 104 -2.16 -16.92 -9.38
N ARG A 105 -2.02 -16.49 -10.64
CA ARG A 105 -2.36 -15.14 -11.09
C ARG A 105 -3.85 -14.83 -10.90
N ALA A 106 -4.72 -15.74 -11.32
CA ALA A 106 -6.16 -15.57 -11.18
C ALA A 106 -6.61 -15.46 -9.71
N ASN A 107 -6.02 -16.27 -8.82
CA ASN A 107 -6.31 -16.20 -7.38
C ASN A 107 -5.84 -14.87 -6.77
N PHE A 108 -4.67 -14.38 -7.20
CA PHE A 108 -4.13 -13.10 -6.77
C PHE A 108 -5.02 -11.94 -7.22
N GLU A 109 -5.44 -11.92 -8.49
CA GLU A 109 -6.34 -10.89 -9.03
C GLU A 109 -7.71 -10.88 -8.35
N LYS A 110 -8.30 -12.07 -8.15
CA LYS A 110 -9.58 -12.19 -7.44
C LYS A 110 -9.49 -11.58 -6.04
N LYS A 111 -8.40 -11.86 -5.34
CA LYS A 111 -8.16 -11.31 -4.00
C LYS A 111 -7.95 -9.80 -4.04
N ASN A 112 -7.14 -9.28 -4.96
CA ASN A 112 -6.87 -7.85 -5.03
C ASN A 112 -8.12 -7.04 -5.33
N ALA A 113 -9.06 -7.58 -6.12
CA ALA A 113 -10.35 -6.96 -6.34
C ALA A 113 -11.21 -6.81 -5.05
N GLU A 114 -10.92 -7.60 -4.01
CA GLU A 114 -11.56 -7.50 -2.70
C GLU A 114 -10.78 -6.56 -1.74
N PHE A 115 -9.57 -6.14 -2.10
CA PHE A 115 -8.68 -5.32 -1.26
C PHE A 115 -8.79 -3.83 -1.63
N LYS A 116 -8.92 -2.94 -0.64
CA LYS A 116 -9.27 -1.53 -0.86
C LYS A 116 -8.16 -0.62 -1.41
N TYR A 117 -6.90 -1.07 -1.46
CA TYR A 117 -5.73 -0.18 -1.65
C TYR A 117 -4.71 -0.68 -2.69
N VAL A 118 -5.13 -1.52 -3.64
CA VAL A 118 -4.28 -1.97 -4.77
C VAL A 118 -4.93 -1.60 -6.09
#